data_AF-A0A2W5X6J0-F1
#
_entry.id   AF-A0A2W5X6J0-F1
#
_cell.length_a   1.000
_cell.length_b   1.000
_cell.length_c   1.000
_cell.angle_alpha   90.00
_cell.angle_beta   90.00
_cell.angle_gamma   90.00
#
_symmetry.space_group_name_H-M   'P 1'
#
loop_
_entity.id
_entity.type
_entity.pdbx_description
1 polymer ?
#
loop_
_entity_poly.entity_id
_entity_poly.type
_entity_poly.pdbx_seq_one_letter_code
_entity_poly.pdbx_strand_id
1 'polypeptide(L)'
;MTFAGPSLAPHGHTVQAALATAARELSNVSESPRIDAHILLAHALRCERTWLISHPEFKLSKAQSETFAGLLEERASGMPLAYITHTWGFFGREFEVTSDVLVPRPETERLVERAIAHLRSRDGPTTVLDVGTGSGIIACTIAAECPDALVDATDISEKALAVAARNARRLRVESRCAFHLGELAAPVEGKKFDCILANLPYVPAAQIPGRPHGLAFEPMVALDGGLDGLACYRSLLTDLDAYARAGCLILLEASAPAIDGLFQLSKRVFPSALVAVERDYAGLDRFVSIRSPGGKGGRRAE
;
A
#
# COMPACT_ATOMS: atom_id res chain seq x y z
N MET A 1 -18.04 43.40 -9.34
CA MET A 1 -18.82 42.17 -9.20
C MET A 1 -18.08 41.28 -8.23
N THR A 2 -18.58 41.21 -7.01
CA THR A 2 -18.00 40.51 -5.86
C THR A 2 -18.25 39.01 -6.01
N PHE A 3 -17.18 38.22 -6.09
CA PHE A 3 -17.24 36.77 -5.89
C PHE A 3 -17.49 36.51 -4.40
N ALA A 4 -18.68 36.04 -4.08
CA ALA A 4 -18.94 35.41 -2.78
C ALA A 4 -18.24 34.05 -2.78
N GLY A 5 -17.21 33.89 -1.94
CA GLY A 5 -16.66 32.57 -1.63
C GLY A 5 -17.72 31.68 -0.95
N PRO A 6 -17.52 30.36 -0.92
CA PRO A 6 -18.46 29.46 -0.26
C PRO A 6 -18.54 29.85 1.22
N SER A 7 -19.76 30.17 1.66
CA SER A 7 -20.06 30.47 3.06
C SER A 7 -19.76 29.23 3.89
N LEU A 8 -18.73 29.31 4.74
CA LEU A 8 -18.50 28.36 5.83
C LEU A 8 -19.82 28.13 6.59
N ALA A 9 -20.19 26.86 6.77
CA ALA A 9 -21.52 26.45 7.21
C ALA A 9 -21.92 27.04 8.59
N PRO A 10 -23.21 27.38 8.81
CA PRO A 10 -23.68 27.93 10.08
C PRO A 10 -23.55 26.91 11.21
N HIS A 11 -23.33 27.40 12.43
CA HIS A 11 -23.08 26.58 13.61
C HIS A 11 -24.31 25.71 13.96
N GLY A 12 -24.12 24.44 14.36
CA GLY A 12 -25.18 23.61 14.94
C GLY A 12 -25.91 22.63 14.01
N HIS A 13 -25.28 22.19 12.91
CA HIS A 13 -25.81 21.12 12.07
C HIS A 13 -25.82 19.76 12.81
N THR A 14 -26.84 18.95 12.51
CA THR A 14 -26.87 17.55 12.93
C THR A 14 -25.86 16.74 12.12
N VAL A 15 -25.41 15.59 12.62
CA VAL A 15 -24.56 14.63 11.90
C VAL A 15 -25.11 14.37 10.50
N GLN A 16 -26.41 14.09 10.37
CA GLN A 16 -27.06 13.84 9.09
C GLN A 16 -26.94 15.02 8.12
N ALA A 17 -27.17 16.25 8.59
CA ALA A 17 -27.11 17.45 7.76
C ALA A 17 -25.67 17.77 7.31
N ALA A 18 -24.70 17.56 8.20
CA ALA A 18 -23.28 17.74 7.91
C ALA A 18 -22.80 16.75 6.84
N LEU A 19 -23.13 15.46 7.00
CA LEU A 19 -22.78 14.41 6.03
C LEU A 19 -23.41 14.64 4.65
N ALA A 20 -24.68 15.06 4.60
CA ALA A 20 -25.36 15.35 3.34
C ALA A 20 -24.74 16.55 2.60
N THR A 21 -24.26 17.55 3.32
CA THR A 21 -23.58 18.72 2.74
C THR A 21 -22.19 18.35 2.23
N ALA A 22 -21.38 17.71 3.07
CA ALA A 22 -20.05 17.23 2.71
C ALA A 22 -20.07 16.31 1.47
N ALA A 23 -21.02 15.37 1.39
CA ALA A 23 -21.12 14.47 0.24
C ALA A 23 -21.43 15.21 -1.08
N ARG A 24 -22.13 16.36 -1.03
CA ARG A 24 -22.35 17.20 -2.21
C ARG A 24 -21.09 17.96 -2.59
N GLU A 25 -20.38 18.51 -1.62
CA GLU A 25 -19.13 19.26 -1.84
C GLU A 25 -18.04 18.37 -2.46
N LEU A 26 -17.93 17.13 -1.99
CA LEU A 26 -16.92 16.18 -2.48
C LEU A 26 -17.30 15.48 -3.80
N SER A 27 -18.49 15.74 -4.36
CA SER A 27 -19.00 15.01 -5.54
C SER A 27 -18.15 15.15 -6.80
N ASN A 28 -17.41 16.25 -6.94
CA ASN A 28 -16.53 16.49 -8.09
C ASN A 28 -15.09 16.01 -7.87
N VAL A 29 -14.74 15.56 -6.66
CA VAL A 29 -13.36 15.23 -6.27
C VAL A 29 -13.20 13.76 -5.89
N SER A 30 -14.25 13.14 -5.35
CA SER A 30 -14.22 11.75 -4.89
C SER A 30 -15.17 10.87 -5.68
N GLU A 31 -14.74 9.66 -6.01
CA GLU A 31 -15.61 8.61 -6.56
C GLU A 31 -16.56 8.04 -5.49
N SER A 32 -16.28 8.28 -4.20
CA SER A 32 -17.12 7.85 -3.09
C SER A 32 -17.42 8.97 -2.06
N PRO A 33 -18.03 10.10 -2.48
CA PRO A 33 -18.18 11.31 -1.65
C PRO A 33 -18.85 11.07 -0.29
N ARG A 34 -19.83 10.16 -0.25
CA ARG A 34 -20.53 9.80 0.99
C ARG A 34 -19.62 9.08 1.96
N ILE A 35 -18.77 8.18 1.47
CA ILE A 35 -17.84 7.41 2.31
C ILE A 35 -16.78 8.36 2.89
N ASP A 36 -16.19 9.21 2.04
CA ASP A 36 -15.23 10.24 2.46
C ASP A 36 -15.82 11.12 3.57
N ALA A 37 -17.03 11.66 3.37
CA ALA A 37 -17.71 12.48 4.37
C ALA A 37 -17.89 11.77 5.72
N HIS A 38 -18.25 10.48 5.72
CA HIS A 38 -18.39 9.70 6.96
C HIS A 38 -17.06 9.48 7.65
N ILE A 39 -16.00 9.19 6.89
CA ILE A 39 -14.66 8.96 7.44
C ILE A 39 -14.13 10.26 8.06
N LEU A 40 -14.23 11.38 7.35
CA LEU A 40 -13.77 12.69 7.82
C LEU A 40 -14.55 13.15 9.07
N LEU A 41 -15.87 12.97 9.10
CA LEU A 41 -16.66 13.35 10.27
C LEU A 41 -16.35 12.44 11.47
N ALA A 42 -16.20 11.13 11.24
CA ALA A 42 -15.82 10.18 12.29
C ALA A 42 -14.46 10.55 12.88
N HIS A 43 -13.50 10.92 12.02
CA HIS A 43 -12.18 11.42 12.42
C HIS A 43 -12.27 12.71 13.24
N ALA A 44 -13.03 13.71 12.77
CA ALA A 44 -13.22 14.98 13.50
C ALA A 44 -13.84 14.77 14.90
N LEU A 45 -14.73 13.79 15.04
CA LEU A 45 -15.41 13.48 16.31
C LEU A 45 -14.66 12.46 17.16
N ARG A 46 -13.61 11.82 16.62
CA ARG A 46 -12.91 10.70 17.24
C ARG A 46 -13.87 9.58 17.67
N CYS A 47 -14.76 9.21 16.77
CA CYS A 47 -15.77 8.19 16.99
C CYS A 47 -15.81 7.17 15.85
N GLU A 48 -16.47 6.05 16.08
CA GLU A 48 -16.69 5.04 15.04
C GLU A 48 -17.72 5.51 14.02
N ARG A 49 -17.55 5.10 12.76
CA ARG A 49 -18.54 5.41 11.70
C ARG A 49 -19.93 4.88 12.02
N THR A 50 -20.03 3.75 12.71
CA THR A 50 -21.30 3.17 13.16
C THR A 50 -22.03 4.04 14.18
N TRP A 51 -21.29 4.81 14.98
CA TRP A 51 -21.88 5.75 15.93
C TRP A 51 -22.57 6.91 15.21
N LEU A 52 -21.98 7.43 14.13
CA LEU A 52 -22.59 8.48 13.30
C LEU A 52 -23.92 8.01 12.68
N ILE A 53 -23.96 6.75 12.24
CA ILE A 53 -25.16 6.14 11.65
C ILE A 53 -26.28 6.01 12.69
N SER A 54 -25.94 5.69 13.94
CA SER A 54 -26.91 5.52 15.02
C SER A 54 -27.32 6.83 15.73
N HIS A 55 -26.64 7.95 15.47
CA HIS A 55 -26.93 9.25 16.06
C HIS A 55 -27.05 10.37 15.01
N PRO A 56 -27.91 10.22 13.98
CA PRO A 56 -28.04 11.20 12.89
C PRO A 56 -28.48 12.60 13.36
N GLU A 57 -29.19 12.68 14.48
CA GLU A 57 -29.70 13.91 15.10
C GLU A 57 -28.70 14.62 16.00
N PHE A 58 -27.56 13.99 16.32
CA PHE A 58 -26.54 14.58 17.19
C PHE A 58 -26.05 15.91 16.60
N LYS A 59 -26.03 16.96 17.41
CA LYS A 59 -25.61 18.30 16.99
C LYS A 59 -24.12 18.49 17.22
N LEU A 60 -23.42 18.89 16.16
CA LEU A 60 -22.01 19.21 16.22
C LEU A 60 -21.78 20.47 17.07
N SER A 61 -20.77 20.43 17.93
CA SER A 61 -20.26 21.65 18.56
C SER A 61 -19.61 22.56 17.52
N LYS A 62 -19.39 23.82 17.88
CA LYS A 62 -18.66 24.77 17.02
C LYS A 62 -17.28 24.23 16.64
N ALA A 63 -16.51 23.78 17.64
CA ALA A 63 -15.17 23.23 17.42
C ALA A 63 -15.19 22.00 16.50
N GLN A 64 -16.14 21.07 16.70
CA GLN A 64 -16.29 19.89 15.82
C GLN A 64 -16.64 20.28 14.38
N SER A 65 -17.50 21.29 14.22
CA SER A 65 -17.88 21.80 12.89
C SER A 65 -16.69 22.45 12.19
N GLU A 66 -15.89 23.24 12.91
CA GLU A 66 -14.68 23.88 12.39
C GLU A 66 -13.60 22.85 12.01
N THR A 67 -13.37 21.84 12.87
CA THR A 67 -12.45 20.73 12.55
C THR A 67 -12.92 19.99 11.30
N PHE A 68 -14.21 19.62 11.22
CA PHE A 68 -14.73 18.90 10.07
C PHE A 68 -14.62 19.72 8.77
N ALA A 69 -14.92 21.03 8.83
CA ALA A 69 -14.79 21.92 7.68
C ALA A 69 -13.35 21.98 7.16
N GLY A 70 -12.34 22.11 8.04
CA GLY A 70 -10.93 22.10 7.63
C GLY A 70 -10.54 20.80 6.91
N LEU A 71 -10.97 19.65 7.42
CA LEU A 71 -10.69 18.36 6.78
C LEU A 71 -11.39 18.21 5.41
N LEU A 72 -12.58 18.80 5.25
CA LEU A 72 -13.28 18.82 3.96
C LEU A 72 -12.56 19.70 2.94
N GLU A 73 -12.03 20.85 3.37
CA GLU A 73 -11.22 21.72 2.51
C GLU A 73 -9.95 21.00 2.02
N GLU A 74 -9.25 20.32 2.92
CA GLU A 74 -8.10 19.47 2.55
C GLU A 74 -8.51 18.40 1.54
N ARG A 75 -9.60 17.68 1.79
CA ARG A 75 -10.07 16.64 0.86
C ARG A 75 -10.50 17.21 -0.48
N ALA A 76 -11.17 18.36 -0.50
CA ALA A 76 -11.63 19.05 -1.71
C ALA A 76 -10.46 19.56 -2.55
N SER A 77 -9.29 19.82 -1.96
CA SER A 77 -8.06 20.14 -2.69
C SER A 77 -7.47 18.94 -3.47
N GLY A 78 -8.01 17.74 -3.25
CA GLY A 78 -7.54 16.49 -3.83
C GLY A 78 -6.65 15.66 -2.90
N MET A 79 -6.34 16.14 -1.69
CA MET A 79 -5.49 15.40 -0.75
C MET A 79 -6.09 14.01 -0.47
N PRO A 80 -5.30 12.92 -0.56
CA PRO A 80 -5.76 11.58 -0.25
C PRO A 80 -6.35 11.49 1.16
N LEU A 81 -7.49 10.81 1.27
CA LEU A 81 -8.19 10.64 2.56
C LEU A 81 -7.28 10.04 3.64
N ALA A 82 -6.42 9.11 3.26
CA ALA A 82 -5.49 8.44 4.16
C ALA A 82 -4.45 9.39 4.76
N TYR A 83 -4.04 10.44 4.04
CA TYR A 83 -3.13 11.46 4.57
C TYR A 83 -3.83 12.44 5.50
N ILE A 84 -5.12 12.71 5.27
CA ILE A 84 -5.94 13.54 6.15
C ILE A 84 -6.21 12.80 7.48
N THR A 85 -6.54 11.50 7.42
CA THR A 85 -6.81 10.71 8.62
C THR A 85 -5.56 10.12 9.26
N HIS A 86 -4.41 10.17 8.58
CA HIS A 86 -3.15 9.52 8.93
C HIS A 86 -3.24 8.00 9.10
N THR A 87 -4.30 7.38 8.57
CA THR A 87 -4.57 5.95 8.75
C THR A 87 -5.05 5.26 7.49
N TRP A 88 -4.74 3.97 7.38
CA TRP A 88 -5.22 3.10 6.31
C TRP A 88 -5.56 1.70 6.84
N GLY A 89 -6.70 1.17 6.41
CA GLY A 89 -7.12 -0.20 6.72
C GLY A 89 -6.55 -1.19 5.71
N PHE A 90 -5.90 -2.26 6.18
CA PHE A 90 -5.36 -3.33 5.33
C PHE A 90 -5.31 -4.63 6.11
N PHE A 91 -5.81 -5.73 5.55
CA PHE A 91 -5.85 -7.05 6.22
C PHE A 91 -6.48 -6.99 7.62
N GLY A 92 -7.57 -6.25 7.78
CA GLY A 92 -8.27 -6.08 9.07
C GLY A 92 -7.46 -5.35 10.14
N ARG A 93 -6.38 -4.66 9.76
CA ARG A 93 -5.50 -3.87 10.64
C ARG A 93 -5.48 -2.42 10.22
N GLU A 94 -5.21 -1.54 11.16
CA GLU A 94 -5.02 -0.11 10.89
C GLU A 94 -3.53 0.23 10.92
N PHE A 95 -3.04 0.79 9.81
CA PHE A 95 -1.69 1.28 9.61
C PHE A 95 -1.67 2.80 9.67
N GLU A 96 -0.62 3.36 10.26
CA GLU A 96 -0.26 4.76 10.10
C GLU A 96 0.29 5.00 8.69
N VAL A 97 -0.15 6.10 8.08
CA VAL A 97 0.36 6.57 6.77
C VAL A 97 0.59 8.08 6.82
N THR A 98 1.65 8.53 6.15
CA THR A 98 2.04 9.94 6.03
C THR A 98 2.37 10.26 4.58
N SER A 99 2.57 11.54 4.26
CA SER A 99 3.04 11.97 2.93
C SER A 99 4.43 11.44 2.54
N ASP A 100 5.14 10.77 3.45
CA ASP A 100 6.46 10.18 3.18
C ASP A 100 6.37 8.78 2.55
N VAL A 101 5.17 8.20 2.44
CA VAL A 101 4.92 6.84 1.93
C VAL A 101 3.77 6.82 0.95
N LEU A 102 3.80 5.90 -0.02
CA LEU A 102 2.68 5.64 -0.92
C LEU A 102 1.41 5.33 -0.10
N VAL A 103 0.25 5.90 -0.48
CA VAL A 103 -1.02 5.43 0.08
C VAL A 103 -1.22 3.98 -0.39
N PRO A 104 -1.32 3.00 0.52
CA PRO A 104 -1.42 1.61 0.13
C PRO A 104 -2.61 1.34 -0.79
N ARG A 105 -2.43 0.45 -1.75
CA ARG A 105 -3.47 0.09 -2.71
C ARG A 105 -4.19 -1.19 -2.27
N PRO A 106 -5.54 -1.27 -2.37
CA PRO A 106 -6.28 -2.48 -2.01
C PRO A 106 -5.81 -3.73 -2.76
N GLU A 107 -5.35 -3.56 -4.00
CA GLU A 107 -4.88 -4.66 -4.85
C GLU A 107 -3.67 -5.38 -4.23
N THR A 108 -2.81 -4.65 -3.51
CA THR A 108 -1.65 -5.23 -2.79
C THR A 108 -2.08 -6.29 -1.78
N GLU A 109 -3.33 -6.31 -1.32
CA GLU A 109 -3.79 -7.37 -0.44
C GLU A 109 -3.65 -8.76 -1.09
N ARG A 110 -3.96 -8.86 -2.39
CA ARG A 110 -3.88 -10.13 -3.11
C ARG A 110 -2.44 -10.65 -3.20
N LEU A 111 -1.45 -9.77 -3.34
CA LEU A 111 -0.03 -10.14 -3.30
C LEU A 111 0.34 -10.74 -1.94
N VAL A 112 -0.10 -10.12 -0.85
CA VAL A 112 0.17 -10.59 0.52
C VAL A 112 -0.50 -11.94 0.79
N GLU A 113 -1.73 -12.17 0.30
CA GLU A 113 -2.39 -13.48 0.43
C GLU A 113 -1.60 -14.61 -0.24
N ARG A 114 -1.06 -14.35 -1.43
CA ARG A 114 -0.27 -15.33 -2.18
C ARG A 114 1.02 -15.67 -1.46
N ALA A 115 1.67 -14.67 -0.87
CA ALA A 115 2.84 -14.88 -0.03
C ALA A 115 2.49 -15.70 1.24
N ILE A 116 1.41 -15.36 1.95
CA ILE A 116 0.96 -16.09 3.15
C ILE A 116 0.69 -17.56 2.82
N ALA A 117 -0.04 -17.83 1.73
CA ALA A 117 -0.35 -19.21 1.31
C ALA A 117 0.93 -20.01 1.02
N HIS A 118 1.92 -19.38 0.39
CA HIS A 118 3.22 -20.00 0.14
C HIS A 118 3.99 -20.26 1.44
N LEU A 119 4.09 -19.27 2.32
CA LEU A 119 4.84 -19.39 3.57
C LEU A 119 4.23 -20.46 4.50
N ARG A 120 2.90 -20.48 4.64
CA ARG A 120 2.17 -21.49 5.45
C ARG A 120 2.26 -22.91 4.89
N SER A 121 2.61 -23.08 3.62
CA SER A 121 2.81 -24.40 3.01
C SER A 121 4.20 -24.99 3.30
N ARG A 122 5.10 -24.22 3.90
CA ARG A 122 6.46 -24.66 4.24
C ARG A 122 6.53 -25.09 5.69
N ASP A 123 7.36 -26.08 5.97
CA ASP A 123 7.67 -26.51 7.32
C ASP A 123 8.78 -25.63 7.92
N GLY A 124 8.54 -25.12 9.14
CA GLY A 124 9.54 -24.40 9.94
C GLY A 124 9.68 -22.91 9.62
N PRO A 125 10.70 -22.25 10.21
CA PRO A 125 10.92 -20.81 10.05
C PRO A 125 11.19 -20.41 8.61
N THR A 126 10.59 -19.31 8.17
CA THR A 126 10.73 -18.78 6.82
C THR A 126 11.34 -17.38 6.84
N THR A 127 12.12 -17.05 5.81
CA THR A 127 12.67 -15.69 5.64
C THR A 127 12.00 -14.99 4.45
N VAL A 128 11.60 -13.74 4.65
CA VAL A 128 10.89 -12.93 3.66
C VAL A 128 11.65 -11.63 3.43
N LEU A 129 11.73 -11.20 2.17
CA LEU A 129 12.22 -9.88 1.79
C LEU A 129 11.07 -9.05 1.21
N ASP A 130 10.87 -7.85 1.76
CA ASP A 130 9.96 -6.82 1.21
C ASP A 130 10.79 -5.64 0.68
N VAL A 131 10.83 -5.48 -0.64
CA VAL A 131 11.67 -4.47 -1.31
C VAL A 131 10.85 -3.22 -1.63
N GLY A 132 11.28 -2.07 -1.12
CA GLY A 132 10.52 -0.82 -1.21
C GLY A 132 9.33 -0.83 -0.26
N THR A 133 9.58 -1.13 1.01
CA THR A 133 8.54 -1.46 2.00
C THR A 133 7.58 -0.30 2.29
N GLY A 134 7.98 0.94 2.03
CA GLY A 134 7.16 2.13 2.24
C GLY A 134 6.67 2.24 3.68
N SER A 135 5.35 2.15 3.88
CA SER A 135 4.72 2.16 5.20
C SER A 135 4.93 0.87 6.01
N GLY A 136 5.63 -0.13 5.47
CA GLY A 136 5.81 -1.43 6.08
C GLY A 136 4.60 -2.34 5.95
N ILE A 137 3.63 -2.02 5.09
CA ILE A 137 2.33 -2.68 5.10
C ILE A 137 2.40 -4.15 4.69
N ILE A 138 3.20 -4.47 3.68
CA ILE A 138 3.47 -5.84 3.27
C ILE A 138 4.25 -6.55 4.39
N ALA A 139 5.42 -6.02 4.76
CA ALA A 139 6.29 -6.63 5.77
C ALA A 139 5.58 -6.93 7.10
N CYS A 140 4.91 -5.94 7.67
CA CYS A 140 4.23 -6.07 8.96
C CYS A 140 3.01 -7.01 8.87
N THR A 141 2.28 -7.02 7.75
CA THR A 141 1.15 -7.95 7.57
C THR A 141 1.63 -9.38 7.47
N ILE A 142 2.70 -9.64 6.70
CA ILE A 142 3.32 -10.97 6.61
C ILE A 142 3.77 -11.43 7.98
N ALA A 143 4.48 -10.60 8.74
CA ALA A 143 4.85 -10.94 10.11
C ALA A 143 3.60 -11.25 10.94
N ALA A 144 2.56 -10.41 10.92
CA ALA A 144 1.37 -10.64 11.72
C ALA A 144 0.60 -11.92 11.37
N GLU A 145 0.59 -12.33 10.09
CA GLU A 145 -0.14 -13.50 9.59
C GLU A 145 0.68 -14.80 9.62
N CYS A 146 2.00 -14.71 9.60
CA CYS A 146 2.92 -15.84 9.60
C CYS A 146 3.87 -15.73 10.81
N PRO A 147 3.52 -16.32 11.97
CA PRO A 147 4.30 -16.18 13.21
C PRO A 147 5.77 -16.63 13.09
N ASP A 148 6.03 -17.63 12.26
CA ASP A 148 7.37 -18.19 12.03
C ASP A 148 8.17 -17.46 10.93
N ALA A 149 7.59 -16.42 10.32
CA ALA A 149 8.27 -15.62 9.32
C ALA A 149 9.13 -14.54 9.99
N LEU A 150 10.39 -14.44 9.54
CA LEU A 150 11.28 -13.32 9.78
C LEU A 150 11.34 -12.47 8.50
N VAL A 151 11.06 -11.19 8.64
CA VAL A 151 10.92 -10.26 7.51
C VAL A 151 12.06 -9.26 7.54
N ASP A 152 12.85 -9.24 6.48
CA ASP A 152 13.73 -8.13 6.16
C ASP A 152 12.99 -7.20 5.19
N ALA A 153 13.00 -5.90 5.45
CA ALA A 153 12.30 -4.90 4.67
C ALA A 153 13.28 -3.78 4.30
N THR A 154 13.35 -3.41 3.03
CA THR A 154 14.28 -2.39 2.54
C THR A 154 13.53 -1.19 1.98
N ASP A 155 14.10 0.00 2.15
CA ASP A 155 13.61 1.22 1.48
C ASP A 155 14.75 2.22 1.34
N ILE A 156 14.71 3.03 0.28
CA ILE A 156 15.66 4.11 0.06
C ILE A 156 15.37 5.33 0.96
N SER A 157 14.13 5.44 1.45
CA SER A 157 13.66 6.55 2.26
C SER A 157 13.72 6.23 3.75
N GLU A 158 14.62 6.91 4.47
CA GLU A 158 14.68 6.85 5.94
C GLU A 158 13.34 7.22 6.59
N LYS A 159 12.61 8.18 6.00
CA LYS A 159 11.29 8.60 6.49
C LYS A 159 10.25 7.49 6.31
N ALA A 160 10.28 6.77 5.20
CA ALA A 160 9.41 5.62 4.99
C ALA A 160 9.69 4.52 6.03
N LEU A 161 10.96 4.19 6.25
CA LEU A 161 11.36 3.22 7.29
C LEU A 161 10.94 3.65 8.69
N ALA A 162 10.95 4.95 8.99
CA ALA A 162 10.44 5.46 10.26
C ALA A 162 8.93 5.23 10.42
N VAL A 163 8.14 5.36 9.34
CA VAL A 163 6.71 5.00 9.32
C VAL A 163 6.55 3.48 9.50
N ALA A 164 7.29 2.69 8.73
CA ALA A 164 7.26 1.23 8.81
C ALA A 164 7.58 0.70 10.22
N ALA A 165 8.59 1.27 10.88
CA ALA A 165 8.94 0.91 12.25
C ALA A 165 7.84 1.28 13.28
N ARG A 166 7.13 2.39 13.08
CA ARG A 166 5.96 2.73 13.92
C ARG A 166 4.83 1.73 13.72
N ASN A 167 4.55 1.33 12.48
CA ASN A 167 3.56 0.31 12.16
C ASN A 167 3.92 -1.06 12.74
N ALA A 168 5.18 -1.47 12.67
CA ALA A 168 5.63 -2.72 13.26
C ALA A 168 5.38 -2.76 14.78
N ARG A 169 5.71 -1.67 15.49
CA ARG A 169 5.41 -1.53 16.95
C ARG A 169 3.92 -1.50 17.25
N ARG A 170 3.15 -0.76 16.45
CA ARG A 170 1.69 -0.66 16.58
C ARG A 170 1.03 -2.04 16.50
N LEU A 171 1.54 -2.90 15.61
CA LEU A 171 1.05 -4.25 15.38
C LEU A 171 1.77 -5.33 16.23
N ARG A 172 2.74 -4.94 17.06
CA ARG A 172 3.54 -5.83 17.94
C ARG A 172 4.29 -6.92 17.17
N VAL A 173 4.87 -6.55 16.03
CA VAL A 173 5.65 -7.44 15.15
C VAL A 173 7.09 -6.97 14.96
N GLU A 174 7.52 -5.92 15.66
CA GLU A 174 8.84 -5.31 15.54
C GLU A 174 10.01 -6.25 15.82
N SER A 175 9.81 -7.29 16.62
CA SER A 175 10.84 -8.32 16.89
C SER A 175 11.10 -9.24 15.70
N ARG A 176 10.24 -9.22 14.68
CA ARG A 176 10.32 -10.07 13.49
C ARG A 176 10.45 -9.28 12.19
N CYS A 177 10.45 -7.96 12.26
CA CYS A 177 10.68 -7.07 11.13
C CYS A 177 12.01 -6.31 11.31
N ALA A 178 12.96 -6.54 10.42
CA ALA A 178 14.19 -5.77 10.34
C ALA A 178 14.13 -4.80 9.16
N PHE A 179 14.36 -3.51 9.42
CA PHE A 179 14.25 -2.44 8.42
C PHE A 179 15.64 -1.95 8.04
N HIS A 180 15.94 -1.90 6.74
CA HIS A 180 17.27 -1.57 6.21
C HIS A 180 17.19 -0.42 5.22
N LEU A 181 17.97 0.63 5.48
CA LEU A 181 18.08 1.79 4.60
C LEU A 181 19.00 1.48 3.42
N GLY A 182 18.48 1.66 2.21
CA GLY A 182 19.27 1.64 0.99
C GLY A 182 18.47 1.18 -0.23
N GLU A 183 19.16 1.08 -1.35
CA GLU A 183 18.53 0.82 -2.63
C GLU A 183 18.21 -0.66 -2.83
N LEU A 184 16.94 -0.96 -3.10
CA LEU A 184 16.46 -2.29 -3.49
C LEU A 184 16.94 -3.38 -2.50
N ALA A 185 17.55 -4.46 -2.98
CA ALA A 185 18.01 -5.58 -2.16
C ALA A 185 19.45 -5.40 -1.62
N ALA A 186 20.16 -4.33 -2.00
CA ALA A 186 21.57 -4.16 -1.63
C ALA A 186 21.84 -4.18 -0.11
N PRO A 187 21.00 -3.60 0.76
CA PRO A 187 21.23 -3.62 2.22
C PRO A 187 21.23 -5.01 2.86
N VAL A 188 20.69 -6.02 2.15
CA VAL A 188 20.57 -7.40 2.63
C VAL A 188 21.46 -8.37 1.84
N GLU A 189 22.53 -7.85 1.23
CA GLU A 189 23.52 -8.65 0.50
C GLU A 189 23.98 -9.88 1.31
N GLY A 190 24.08 -11.03 0.62
CA GLY A 190 24.46 -12.31 1.23
C GLY A 190 23.34 -13.04 1.96
N LYS A 191 22.16 -12.42 2.18
CA LYS A 191 20.98 -13.12 2.71
C LYS A 191 20.22 -13.86 1.60
N LYS A 192 19.45 -14.87 2.02
CA LYS A 192 18.55 -15.63 1.13
C LYS A 192 17.17 -15.80 1.73
N PHE A 193 16.16 -15.77 0.87
CA PHE A 193 14.75 -15.68 1.23
C PHE A 193 13.91 -16.80 0.62
N ASP A 194 12.91 -17.26 1.38
CA ASP A 194 11.88 -18.19 0.93
C ASP A 194 10.76 -17.49 0.14
N CYS A 195 10.59 -16.18 0.37
CA CYS A 195 9.69 -15.32 -0.38
C CYS A 195 10.27 -13.91 -0.56
N ILE A 196 10.14 -13.35 -1.75
CA ILE A 196 10.55 -11.98 -2.06
C ILE A 196 9.34 -11.24 -2.63
N LEU A 197 9.04 -10.07 -2.09
CA LEU A 197 7.89 -9.24 -2.42
C LEU A 197 8.41 -7.87 -2.84
N ALA A 198 7.82 -7.27 -3.86
CA ALA A 198 8.15 -5.92 -4.27
C ALA A 198 6.94 -5.21 -4.89
N ASN A 199 6.60 -4.04 -4.36
CA ASN A 199 5.70 -3.08 -4.99
C ASN A 199 6.49 -1.80 -5.28
N LEU A 200 7.29 -1.86 -6.34
CA LEU A 200 8.19 -0.77 -6.72
C LEU A 200 7.49 0.25 -7.61
N PRO A 201 8.03 1.47 -7.74
CA PRO A 201 7.54 2.46 -8.69
C PRO A 201 7.45 1.89 -10.12
N TYR A 202 6.23 1.89 -10.69
CA TYR A 202 5.97 1.36 -12.03
C TYR A 202 5.24 2.33 -12.95
N VAL A 203 5.12 3.59 -12.56
CA VAL A 203 4.45 4.59 -13.41
C VAL A 203 5.45 5.13 -14.41
N PRO A 204 5.19 5.04 -15.73
CA PRO A 204 6.02 5.70 -16.72
C PRO A 204 6.06 7.21 -16.46
N ALA A 205 7.24 7.82 -16.47
CA ALA A 205 7.44 9.23 -16.11
C ALA A 205 6.52 10.20 -16.90
N ALA A 206 6.29 9.92 -18.18
CA ALA A 206 5.42 10.71 -19.04
C ALA A 206 3.92 10.68 -18.64
N GLN A 207 3.49 9.70 -17.83
CA GLN A 207 2.12 9.55 -17.36
C GLN A 207 1.86 10.22 -16.01
N ILE A 208 2.91 10.64 -15.29
CA ILE A 208 2.76 11.23 -13.96
C ILE A 208 2.00 12.58 -14.00
N PRO A 209 2.28 13.52 -14.92
CA PRO A 209 1.61 14.82 -14.95
C PRO A 209 0.10 14.80 -15.25
N GLY A 210 -0.48 13.66 -15.68
CA GLY A 210 -1.87 13.53 -16.12
C GLY A 210 -2.74 12.60 -15.27
N ARG A 211 -2.26 12.19 -14.09
CA ARG A 211 -2.94 11.21 -13.23
C ARG A 211 -3.93 11.86 -12.25
N PRO A 212 -4.86 11.07 -11.65
CA PRO A 212 -5.88 11.59 -10.73
C PRO A 212 -5.29 12.46 -9.61
N HIS A 213 -6.05 13.49 -9.21
CA HIS A 213 -5.61 14.57 -8.30
C HIS A 213 -4.87 14.11 -7.03
N GLY A 214 -5.20 12.95 -6.47
CA GLY A 214 -4.55 12.43 -5.25
C GLY A 214 -3.08 12.04 -5.40
N LEU A 215 -2.64 11.66 -6.61
CA LEU A 215 -1.26 11.22 -6.84
C LEU A 215 -0.24 12.35 -6.82
N ALA A 216 -0.68 13.61 -6.98
CA ALA A 216 0.18 14.78 -6.86
C ALA A 216 0.71 14.99 -5.43
N PHE A 217 0.04 14.40 -4.43
CA PHE A 217 0.44 14.50 -3.01
C PHE A 217 1.35 13.35 -2.57
N GLU A 218 1.45 12.29 -3.38
CA GLU A 218 2.26 11.13 -3.05
C GLU A 218 3.73 11.35 -3.45
N PRO A 219 4.70 10.76 -2.73
CA PRO A 219 6.11 11.00 -2.98
C PRO A 219 6.53 10.50 -4.37
N MET A 220 7.15 11.36 -5.17
CA MET A 220 7.60 11.04 -6.53
C MET A 220 8.48 9.79 -6.62
N VAL A 221 9.33 9.58 -5.62
CA VAL A 221 10.21 8.39 -5.53
C VAL A 221 9.43 7.08 -5.41
N ALA A 222 8.17 7.12 -4.96
CA ALA A 222 7.28 5.95 -4.89
C ALA A 222 6.44 5.74 -6.16
N LEU A 223 6.45 6.70 -7.10
CA LEU A 223 5.66 6.66 -8.34
C LEU A 223 6.51 6.44 -9.59
N ASP A 224 7.63 7.15 -9.72
CA ASP A 224 8.43 7.20 -10.94
C ASP A 224 9.16 5.89 -11.23
N GLY A 225 8.64 5.13 -12.20
CA GLY A 225 9.27 3.90 -12.71
C GLY A 225 10.16 4.15 -13.93
N GLY A 226 10.47 5.40 -14.26
CA GLY A 226 11.29 5.79 -15.41
C GLY A 226 10.53 5.79 -16.74
N LEU A 227 11.25 5.65 -17.87
CA LEU A 227 10.68 5.83 -19.22
C LEU A 227 9.49 4.89 -19.54
N ASP A 228 9.58 3.63 -19.12
CA ASP A 228 8.61 2.57 -19.42
C ASP A 228 7.95 1.99 -18.14
N GLY A 229 8.25 2.55 -16.97
CA GLY A 229 7.77 2.03 -15.69
C GLY A 229 8.55 0.82 -15.15
N LEU A 230 9.69 0.45 -15.74
CA LEU A 230 10.44 -0.76 -15.38
C LEU A 230 11.86 -0.49 -14.87
N ALA A 231 12.25 0.77 -14.63
CA ALA A 231 13.61 1.10 -14.22
C ALA A 231 14.02 0.37 -12.93
N CYS A 232 13.22 0.50 -11.86
CA CYS A 232 13.51 -0.16 -10.58
C CYS A 232 13.47 -1.70 -10.70
N TYR A 233 12.56 -2.25 -11.51
CA TYR A 233 12.47 -3.68 -11.76
C TYR A 233 13.67 -4.23 -12.54
N ARG A 234 14.19 -3.49 -13.52
CA ARG A 234 15.41 -3.86 -14.25
C ARG A 234 16.61 -3.92 -13.30
N SER A 235 16.75 -2.94 -12.42
CA SER A 235 17.81 -2.96 -11.39
C SER A 235 17.62 -4.12 -10.41
N LEU A 236 16.41 -4.32 -9.87
CA LEU A 236 16.14 -5.38 -8.89
C LEU A 236 16.43 -6.76 -9.47
N LEU A 237 15.92 -7.05 -10.68
CA LEU A 237 15.99 -8.38 -11.27
C LEU A 237 17.40 -8.79 -11.68
N THR A 238 18.34 -7.86 -11.84
CA THR A 238 19.71 -8.17 -12.28
C THR A 238 20.40 -9.18 -11.37
N ASP A 239 20.24 -9.04 -10.05
CA ASP A 239 20.90 -9.90 -9.05
C ASP A 239 19.93 -10.67 -8.14
N LEU A 240 18.61 -10.60 -8.43
CA LEU A 240 17.58 -11.12 -7.52
C LEU A 240 17.69 -12.64 -7.26
N ASP A 241 18.23 -13.40 -8.22
CA ASP A 241 18.45 -14.84 -8.07
C ASP A 241 19.43 -15.17 -6.92
N ALA A 242 20.41 -14.30 -6.64
CA ALA A 242 21.35 -14.49 -5.55
C ALA A 242 20.67 -14.48 -4.17
N TYR A 243 19.54 -13.77 -4.06
CA TYR A 243 18.73 -13.64 -2.85
C TYR A 243 17.68 -14.76 -2.72
N ALA A 244 17.45 -15.57 -3.74
CA ALA A 244 16.44 -16.61 -3.73
C ALA A 244 16.96 -17.93 -3.14
N ARG A 245 16.20 -18.52 -2.20
CA ARG A 245 16.37 -19.94 -1.82
C ARG A 245 15.78 -20.88 -2.87
N ALA A 246 16.13 -22.16 -2.80
CA ALA A 246 15.47 -23.18 -3.60
C ALA A 246 13.95 -23.20 -3.30
N GLY A 247 13.14 -23.14 -4.36
CA GLY A 247 11.68 -23.03 -4.24
C GLY A 247 11.19 -21.71 -3.66
N CYS A 248 11.99 -20.64 -3.76
CA CYS A 248 11.54 -19.28 -3.45
C CYS A 248 10.36 -18.88 -4.33
N LEU A 249 9.42 -18.13 -3.74
CA LEU A 249 8.37 -17.43 -4.47
C LEU A 249 8.70 -15.93 -4.51
N ILE A 250 8.86 -15.40 -5.72
CA ILE A 250 9.01 -13.96 -5.94
C ILE A 250 7.69 -13.43 -6.50
N LEU A 251 7.16 -12.37 -5.90
CA LEU A 251 5.93 -11.69 -6.32
C LEU A 251 6.22 -10.20 -6.51
N LEU A 252 5.96 -9.71 -7.72
CA LEU A 252 6.25 -8.33 -8.12
C LEU A 252 4.94 -7.67 -8.57
N GLU A 253 4.55 -6.56 -7.95
CA GLU A 253 3.34 -5.82 -8.29
C GLU A 253 3.59 -4.79 -9.40
N ALA A 254 2.78 -4.82 -10.45
CA ALA A 254 2.76 -3.76 -11.45
C ALA A 254 1.36 -3.64 -12.05
N SER A 255 1.06 -2.53 -12.71
CA SER A 255 -0.17 -2.39 -13.50
C SER A 255 0.15 -2.26 -14.97
N ALA A 256 -0.88 -2.37 -15.83
CA ALA A 256 -0.76 -1.89 -17.19
C ALA A 256 -0.27 -0.41 -17.20
N PRO A 257 0.62 -0.01 -18.13
CA PRO A 257 1.20 -0.85 -19.19
C PRO A 257 2.45 -1.66 -18.77
N ALA A 258 2.99 -1.43 -17.56
CA ALA A 258 4.26 -2.01 -17.12
C ALA A 258 4.23 -3.54 -16.93
N ILE A 259 3.08 -4.12 -16.57
CA ILE A 259 2.96 -5.55 -16.23
C ILE A 259 3.46 -6.50 -17.34
N ASP A 260 3.17 -6.19 -18.61
CA ASP A 260 3.61 -7.01 -19.74
C ASP A 260 5.13 -6.99 -19.90
N GLY A 261 5.72 -5.80 -19.79
CA GLY A 261 7.16 -5.65 -19.88
C GLY A 261 7.88 -6.28 -18.69
N LEU A 262 7.30 -6.19 -17.49
CA LEU A 262 7.80 -6.89 -16.30
C LEU A 262 7.78 -8.40 -16.51
N PHE A 263 6.69 -8.95 -17.05
CA PHE A 263 6.59 -10.38 -17.34
C PHE A 263 7.66 -10.86 -18.34
N GLN A 264 7.87 -10.12 -19.44
CA GLN A 264 8.91 -10.46 -20.42
C GLN A 264 10.32 -10.34 -19.83
N LEU A 265 10.56 -9.32 -19.02
CA LEU A 265 11.82 -9.12 -18.32
C LEU A 265 12.09 -10.29 -17.36
N SER A 266 11.11 -10.66 -16.53
CA SER A 266 11.22 -11.80 -15.61
C SER A 266 11.49 -13.12 -16.34
N LYS A 267 10.83 -13.39 -17.47
CA LYS A 267 11.11 -14.58 -18.29
C LYS A 267 12.53 -14.61 -18.84
N ARG A 268 13.07 -13.45 -19.23
CA ARG A 268 14.44 -13.35 -19.76
C ARG A 268 15.48 -13.60 -18.67
N VAL A 269 15.27 -13.03 -17.49
CA VAL A 269 16.18 -13.15 -16.35
C VAL A 269 16.11 -14.55 -15.72
N PHE A 270 14.92 -15.14 -15.67
CA PHE A 270 14.67 -16.46 -15.06
C PHE A 270 14.15 -17.49 -16.08
N PRO A 271 14.96 -17.89 -17.09
CA PRO A 271 14.50 -18.74 -18.18
C PRO A 271 14.07 -20.15 -17.73
N SER A 272 14.60 -20.62 -16.60
CA SER A 272 14.29 -21.94 -16.03
C SER A 272 13.16 -21.90 -15.00
N ALA A 273 12.67 -20.72 -14.62
CA ALA A 273 11.61 -20.56 -13.63
C ALA A 273 10.22 -20.62 -14.26
N LEU A 274 9.24 -20.99 -13.45
CA LEU A 274 7.84 -20.79 -13.81
C LEU A 274 7.48 -19.32 -13.58
N VAL A 275 7.30 -18.57 -14.66
CA VAL A 275 6.88 -17.16 -14.64
C VAL A 275 5.44 -17.04 -15.10
N ALA A 276 4.59 -16.39 -14.31
CA ALA A 276 3.18 -16.19 -14.62
C ALA A 276 2.73 -14.75 -14.28
N VAL A 277 1.69 -14.29 -14.97
CA VAL A 277 0.94 -13.09 -14.61
C VAL A 277 -0.27 -13.52 -13.78
N GLU A 278 -0.45 -12.91 -12.61
CA GLU A 278 -1.57 -13.13 -11.71
C GLU A 278 -2.45 -11.87 -11.64
N ARG A 279 -3.74 -12.10 -11.38
CA ARG A 279 -4.78 -11.06 -11.37
C ARG A 279 -5.17 -10.64 -9.96
N ASP A 280 -5.59 -9.39 -9.83
CA ASP A 280 -6.23 -8.86 -8.63
C ASP A 280 -7.71 -9.26 -8.52
N TYR A 281 -8.38 -8.75 -7.49
CA TYR A 281 -9.80 -9.00 -7.23
C TYR A 281 -10.76 -8.43 -8.28
N ALA A 282 -10.31 -7.43 -9.04
CA ALA A 282 -11.07 -6.87 -10.16
C ALA A 282 -10.85 -7.67 -11.47
N GLY A 283 -10.01 -8.71 -11.43
CA GLY A 283 -9.67 -9.52 -12.60
C GLY A 283 -8.67 -8.84 -13.54
N LEU A 284 -7.98 -7.80 -13.07
CA LEU A 284 -6.95 -7.09 -13.83
C LEU A 284 -5.57 -7.71 -13.55
N ASP A 285 -4.72 -7.76 -14.58
CA ASP A 285 -3.35 -8.26 -14.46
C ASP A 285 -2.53 -7.31 -13.57
N ARG A 286 -1.99 -7.84 -12.46
CA ARG A 286 -1.45 -7.03 -11.37
C ARG A 286 -0.12 -7.52 -10.78
N PHE A 287 0.17 -8.81 -10.92
CA PHE A 287 1.39 -9.36 -10.34
C PHE A 287 2.12 -10.24 -11.34
N VAL A 288 3.45 -10.21 -11.30
CA VAL A 288 4.27 -11.26 -11.90
C VAL A 288 4.77 -12.16 -10.78
N SER A 289 4.47 -13.45 -10.89
CA SER A 289 5.02 -14.47 -10.00
C SER A 289 6.14 -15.24 -10.68
N ILE A 290 7.22 -15.46 -9.95
CA ILE A 290 8.38 -16.24 -10.39
C ILE A 290 8.62 -17.32 -9.35
N ARG A 291 8.61 -18.57 -9.79
CA ARG A 291 8.94 -19.73 -8.95
C ARG A 291 10.16 -20.43 -9.53
N SER A 292 11.26 -20.36 -8.79
CA SER A 292 12.45 -21.14 -9.15
C SER A 292 12.10 -22.62 -9.15
N PRO A 293 12.59 -23.41 -10.13
CA PRO A 293 12.34 -24.85 -10.14
C PRO A 293 12.88 -25.41 -8.83
N GLY A 294 12.00 -26.03 -8.05
CA GLY A 294 12.39 -26.61 -6.76
C GLY A 294 13.57 -27.54 -6.97
N GLY A 295 14.65 -27.35 -6.19
CA GLY A 295 15.67 -28.37 -6.08
C GLY A 295 14.97 -29.69 -5.77
N LYS A 296 15.33 -30.78 -6.46
CA LYS A 296 14.74 -32.12 -6.26
C LYS A 296 14.88 -32.56 -4.79
N GLY A 297 13.97 -32.13 -3.93
CA GLY A 297 13.79 -32.58 -2.55
C GLY A 297 12.52 -33.41 -2.53
N GLY A 298 12.70 -34.72 -2.36
CA GLY A 298 11.66 -35.71 -2.61
C GLY A 298 10.39 -35.54 -1.78
N ARG A 299 9.26 -35.70 -2.46
CA ARG A 299 8.26 -36.72 -2.12
C ARG A 299 7.36 -36.96 -3.34
N ARG A 300 7.62 -38.07 -4.03
CA ARG A 300 6.51 -38.90 -4.49
C ARG A 300 5.92 -39.48 -3.21
N ALA A 301 4.65 -39.21 -2.94
CA ALA A 301 3.84 -40.04 -2.07
C ALA A 301 2.61 -40.41 -2.90
N GLU A 302 2.32 -41.70 -2.82
CA GLU A 302 1.40 -42.51 -3.61
C GLU A 302 -0.07 -42.07 -3.51
#